data_AF-A0A2A6RMJ3-F1
#
_entry.id   AF-A0A2A6RMJ3-F1
#
_cell.length_a   1.000
_cell.length_b   1.000
_cell.length_c   1.000
_cell.angle_alpha   90.00
_cell.angle_beta   90.00
_cell.angle_gamma   90.00
#
_symmetry.space_group_name_H-M   'P 1'
#
loop_
_entity.id
_entity.type
_entity.pdbx_description
1 polymer ?
#
loop_
_entity_poly.entity_id
_entity_poly.type
_entity_poly.pdbx_seq_one_letter_code
_entity_poly.pdbx_strand_id
1 'polypeptide(L)'
;MPIFPPYSGPPLLDQVVSVENLTLAWRRVRGNIHVARRARSAGFDAMTVRDFEADWLNQMRGLAEELQTGSYRPLPARHVTIPKASGGERAIAILAIRDRVAQRAVQQVLQPLFEPLFLDCSYGCRLYVVEAGRPSLALDMMEEFRPLVIDRLVLELLKAGALRRDQFERPAHRPDAVYLDATGRALLVERYEAAMSAPTRLASGEQTPMRRVVLLQAQAVARIVRGEQAEY
;
A
#
# COMPACT_ATOMS: atom_id res chain seq x y z
N MET A 1 26.64 2.95 4.45
CA MET A 1 26.15 1.66 4.97
C MET A 1 25.12 1.16 3.93
N PRO A 2 24.83 -0.14 3.77
CA PRO A 2 23.84 -0.58 2.79
C PRO A 2 22.42 -0.20 3.25
N ILE A 3 21.65 0.43 2.35
CA ILE A 3 20.25 0.87 2.56
C ILE A 3 19.36 -0.25 3.15
N PHE A 4 19.76 -1.50 2.96
CA PHE A 4 19.22 -2.67 3.64
C PHE A 4 20.32 -3.30 4.50
N PRO A 5 20.17 -3.37 5.83
CA PRO A 5 21.10 -4.14 6.65
C PRO A 5 21.10 -5.60 6.17
N PRO A 6 22.26 -6.27 6.10
CA PRO A 6 22.31 -7.66 5.72
C PRO A 6 21.47 -8.46 6.71
N TYR A 7 20.49 -9.17 6.18
CA TYR A 7 19.63 -10.04 6.98
C TYR A 7 20.47 -11.19 7.54
N SER A 8 20.52 -11.30 8.88
CA SER A 8 21.35 -12.27 9.61
C SER A 8 20.56 -13.38 10.30
N GLY A 9 19.24 -13.43 10.07
CA GLY A 9 18.38 -14.47 10.64
C GLY A 9 18.36 -15.77 9.82
N PRO A 10 17.51 -16.74 10.19
CA PRO A 10 17.34 -18.00 9.46
C PRO A 10 16.92 -17.77 8.00
N PRO A 11 17.11 -18.71 7.06
CA PRO A 11 16.71 -18.49 5.67
C PRO A 11 15.25 -18.01 5.55
N LEU A 12 15.02 -16.94 4.76
CA LEU A 12 13.69 -16.32 4.65
C LEU A 12 12.65 -17.29 4.09
N LEU A 13 13.05 -18.13 3.13
CA LEU A 13 12.16 -19.13 2.54
C LEU A 13 11.72 -20.16 3.58
N ASP A 14 12.64 -20.64 4.42
CA ASP A 14 12.35 -21.60 5.49
C ASP A 14 11.35 -21.00 6.51
N GLN A 15 11.46 -19.71 6.81
CA GLN A 15 10.47 -19.01 7.63
C GLN A 15 9.11 -18.90 6.93
N VAL A 16 9.10 -18.60 5.61
CA VAL A 16 7.86 -18.48 4.83
C VAL A 16 7.10 -19.79 4.83
N VAL A 17 7.79 -20.92 4.61
CA VAL A 17 7.18 -22.25 4.51
C VAL A 17 7.02 -22.96 5.84
N SER A 18 7.47 -22.37 6.95
CA SER A 18 7.28 -22.94 8.29
C SER A 18 5.80 -23.23 8.56
N VAL A 19 5.55 -24.35 9.24
CA VAL A 19 4.20 -24.80 9.59
C VAL A 19 3.48 -23.74 10.40
N GLU A 20 4.18 -23.08 11.32
CA GLU A 20 3.67 -22.00 12.15
C GLU A 20 3.23 -20.81 11.30
N ASN A 21 4.08 -20.33 10.38
CA ASN A 21 3.79 -19.16 9.55
C ASN A 21 2.64 -19.42 8.57
N LEU A 22 2.65 -20.57 7.90
CA LEU A 22 1.55 -20.98 7.01
C LEU A 22 0.24 -21.15 7.76
N THR A 23 0.27 -21.70 8.98
CA THR A 23 -0.90 -21.80 9.86
C THR A 23 -1.46 -20.43 10.23
N LEU A 24 -0.58 -19.48 10.59
CA LEU A 24 -0.98 -18.10 10.89
C LEU A 24 -1.57 -17.40 9.65
N ALA A 25 -0.95 -17.59 8.48
CA ALA A 25 -1.44 -17.06 7.21
C ALA A 25 -2.83 -17.60 6.87
N TRP A 26 -3.03 -18.93 7.00
CA TRP A 26 -4.33 -19.56 6.86
C TRP A 26 -5.38 -18.98 7.80
N ARG A 27 -5.07 -18.85 9.11
CA ARG A 27 -6.01 -18.29 10.10
C ARG A 27 -6.44 -16.87 9.72
N ARG A 28 -5.51 -16.03 9.25
CA ARG A 28 -5.80 -14.67 8.76
C ARG A 28 -6.70 -14.70 7.52
N VAL A 29 -6.38 -15.51 6.52
CA VAL A 29 -7.18 -15.65 5.28
C VAL A 29 -8.59 -16.15 5.59
N ARG A 30 -8.72 -17.18 6.44
CA ARG A 30 -10.01 -17.71 6.90
C ARG A 30 -10.81 -16.69 7.70
N GLY A 31 -10.15 -15.86 8.51
CA GLY A 31 -10.76 -14.80 9.31
C GLY A 31 -11.37 -13.68 8.47
N ASN A 32 -10.78 -13.36 7.32
CA ASN A 32 -11.26 -12.33 6.40
C ASN A 32 -12.56 -12.74 5.65
N ILE A 33 -12.94 -14.01 5.70
CA ILE A 33 -14.14 -14.53 5.02
C ILE A 33 -15.21 -14.83 6.07
N HIS A 34 -16.31 -14.08 6.00
CA HIS A 34 -17.47 -14.25 6.87
C HIS A 34 -17.97 -15.70 6.86
N VAL A 35 -18.32 -16.26 8.02
CA VAL A 35 -18.65 -17.69 8.21
C VAL A 35 -19.70 -18.18 7.21
N ALA A 36 -20.76 -17.41 7.00
CA ALA A 36 -21.84 -17.72 6.05
C ALA A 36 -21.37 -17.84 4.58
N ARG A 37 -20.21 -17.28 4.22
CA ARG A 37 -19.66 -17.28 2.86
C ARG A 37 -18.58 -18.33 2.63
N ARG A 38 -18.13 -19.03 3.68
CA ARG A 38 -17.01 -20.00 3.61
C ARG A 38 -17.24 -21.18 2.67
N ALA A 39 -18.49 -21.54 2.42
CA ALA A 39 -18.87 -22.62 1.49
C ALA A 39 -19.21 -22.12 0.07
N ARG A 40 -19.05 -20.82 -0.22
CA ARG A 40 -19.45 -20.20 -1.51
C ARG A 40 -18.36 -19.32 -2.12
N SER A 41 -17.47 -18.78 -1.29
CA SER A 41 -16.37 -17.93 -1.71
C SER A 41 -15.19 -18.79 -2.17
N ALA A 42 -15.17 -19.13 -3.46
CA ALA A 42 -14.10 -19.87 -4.11
C ALA A 42 -13.36 -19.04 -5.16
N GLY A 43 -12.07 -19.38 -5.37
CA GLY A 43 -11.25 -18.85 -6.44
C GLY A 43 -11.60 -19.44 -7.80
N PHE A 44 -10.65 -19.37 -8.74
CA PHE A 44 -10.79 -19.93 -10.08
C PHE A 44 -10.92 -21.46 -10.08
N ASP A 45 -10.26 -22.12 -9.13
CA ASP A 45 -10.26 -23.57 -8.91
C ASP A 45 -11.53 -24.12 -8.24
N ALA A 46 -12.54 -23.28 -7.99
CA ALA A 46 -13.75 -23.63 -7.24
C ALA A 46 -13.52 -24.15 -5.81
N MET A 47 -12.28 -24.08 -5.29
CA MET A 47 -11.93 -24.48 -3.93
C MET A 47 -12.48 -23.45 -2.92
N THR A 48 -13.40 -23.87 -2.05
CA THR A 48 -13.94 -23.02 -0.98
C THR A 48 -13.10 -23.10 0.29
N VAL A 49 -13.34 -22.20 1.24
CA VAL A 49 -12.67 -22.24 2.55
C VAL A 49 -12.99 -23.53 3.29
N ARG A 50 -14.22 -24.05 3.14
CA ARG A 50 -14.62 -25.32 3.75
C ARG A 50 -13.84 -26.49 3.15
N ASP A 51 -13.70 -26.54 1.83
CA ASP A 51 -13.01 -27.63 1.14
C ASP A 51 -11.52 -27.62 1.48
N PHE A 52 -10.93 -26.42 1.48
CA PHE A 52 -9.54 -26.22 1.89
C PHE A 52 -9.29 -26.60 3.36
N GLU A 53 -10.26 -26.32 4.25
CA GLU A 53 -10.18 -26.70 5.67
C GLU A 53 -10.34 -28.21 5.88
N ALA A 54 -11.15 -28.88 5.06
CA ALA A 54 -11.38 -30.33 5.13
C ALA A 54 -10.12 -31.13 4.80
N ASP A 55 -9.29 -30.65 3.88
CA ASP A 55 -8.02 -31.28 3.48
C ASP A 55 -6.79 -30.45 3.88
N TRP A 56 -6.93 -29.67 4.96
CA TRP A 56 -5.97 -28.62 5.33
C TRP A 56 -4.52 -29.12 5.42
N LEU A 57 -4.31 -30.31 5.99
CA LEU A 57 -2.96 -30.85 6.17
C LEU A 57 -2.25 -31.08 4.84
N ASN A 58 -2.93 -31.67 3.85
CA ASN A 58 -2.34 -31.94 2.54
C ASN A 58 -2.18 -30.64 1.75
N GLN A 59 -3.15 -29.72 1.83
CA GLN A 59 -3.07 -28.41 1.18
C GLN A 59 -1.87 -27.58 1.69
N MET A 60 -1.64 -27.56 3.01
CA MET A 60 -0.50 -26.85 3.59
C MET A 60 0.83 -27.52 3.27
N ARG A 61 0.89 -28.85 3.35
CA ARG A 61 2.12 -29.59 3.00
C ARG A 61 2.50 -29.39 1.54
N GLY A 62 1.53 -29.53 0.63
CA GLY A 62 1.75 -29.30 -0.80
C GLY A 62 2.20 -27.88 -1.09
N LEU A 63 1.53 -26.88 -0.50
CA LEU A 63 1.92 -25.48 -0.67
C LEU A 63 3.33 -25.19 -0.13
N ALA A 64 3.68 -25.73 1.03
CA ALA A 64 5.01 -25.59 1.62
C ALA A 64 6.09 -26.18 0.72
N GLU A 65 5.87 -27.41 0.21
CA GLU A 65 6.79 -28.11 -0.69
C GLU A 65 6.95 -27.36 -2.02
N GLU A 66 5.86 -26.88 -2.60
CA GLU A 66 5.88 -26.12 -3.85
C GLU A 66 6.63 -24.79 -3.72
N LEU A 67 6.46 -24.09 -2.59
CA LEU A 67 7.19 -22.86 -2.29
C LEU A 67 8.68 -23.14 -2.04
N GLN A 68 9.00 -24.21 -1.29
CA GLN A 68 10.38 -24.59 -0.98
C GLN A 68 11.15 -25.00 -2.24
N THR A 69 10.51 -25.72 -3.15
CA THR A 69 11.11 -26.22 -4.40
C THR A 69 11.06 -25.22 -5.55
N GLY A 70 10.35 -24.09 -5.39
CA GLY A 70 10.15 -23.09 -6.44
C GLY A 70 9.19 -23.52 -7.56
N SER A 71 8.49 -24.65 -7.37
CA SER A 71 7.50 -25.18 -8.32
C SER A 71 6.13 -24.50 -8.22
N TYR A 72 5.89 -23.72 -7.16
CA TYR A 72 4.66 -22.95 -6.97
C TYR A 72 4.34 -22.08 -8.20
N ARG A 73 3.09 -22.18 -8.67
CA ARG A 73 2.52 -21.30 -9.69
C ARG A 73 1.19 -20.74 -9.17
N PRO A 74 1.00 -19.40 -9.18
CA PRO A 74 -0.28 -18.81 -8.81
C PRO A 74 -1.35 -19.16 -9.83
N LEU A 75 -2.57 -19.36 -9.37
CA LEU A 75 -3.72 -19.62 -10.23
C LEU A 75 -4.27 -18.31 -10.80
N PRO A 76 -4.97 -18.36 -11.95
CA PRO A 76 -5.69 -17.20 -12.48
C PRO A 76 -6.67 -16.64 -11.43
N ALA A 77 -6.80 -15.32 -11.38
CA ALA A 77 -7.81 -14.70 -10.54
C ALA A 77 -9.21 -14.94 -11.13
N ARG A 78 -10.19 -15.24 -10.28
CA ARG A 78 -11.59 -15.23 -10.68
C ARG A 78 -12.11 -13.80 -10.64
N HIS A 79 -12.62 -13.30 -11.76
CA HIS A 79 -13.24 -11.98 -11.82
C HIS A 79 -14.73 -12.11 -11.52
N VAL A 80 -15.20 -11.35 -10.54
CA VAL A 80 -16.62 -11.23 -10.22
C VAL A 80 -17.00 -9.77 -10.31
N THR A 81 -18.10 -9.52 -11.00
CA THR A 81 -18.65 -8.19 -11.10
C THR A 81 -19.65 -7.96 -9.99
N ILE A 82 -19.47 -6.88 -9.24
CA ILE A 82 -20.38 -6.49 -8.15
C ILE A 82 -20.97 -5.11 -8.49
N PRO A 83 -22.30 -4.92 -8.36
CA PRO A 83 -22.90 -3.61 -8.58
C PRO A 83 -22.38 -2.60 -7.55
N LYS A 84 -22.10 -1.38 -8.00
CA LYS A 84 -21.84 -0.24 -7.11
C LYS A 84 -23.15 0.26 -6.53
N ALA A 85 -23.13 0.79 -5.32
CA ALA A 85 -24.30 1.40 -4.68
C ALA A 85 -24.84 2.61 -5.47
N SER A 86 -23.97 3.32 -6.22
CA SER A 86 -24.32 4.47 -7.04
C SER A 86 -24.63 4.14 -8.51
N GLY A 87 -24.66 2.85 -8.88
CA GLY A 87 -24.85 2.41 -10.27
C GLY A 87 -23.55 2.04 -10.98
N GLY A 88 -23.65 1.13 -11.95
CA GLY A 88 -22.50 0.53 -12.63
C GLY A 88 -21.86 -0.63 -11.86
N GLU A 89 -20.76 -1.13 -12.40
CA GLU A 89 -20.17 -2.41 -12.01
C GLU A 89 -18.72 -2.25 -11.53
N ARG A 90 -18.31 -3.02 -10.51
CA ARG A 90 -16.92 -3.14 -10.06
C ARG A 90 -16.45 -4.57 -10.29
N ALA A 91 -15.45 -4.73 -11.15
CA ALA A 91 -14.74 -6.00 -11.27
C ALA A 91 -13.86 -6.22 -10.04
N ILE A 92 -14.09 -7.33 -9.33
CA ILE A 92 -13.28 -7.77 -8.20
C ILE A 92 -12.52 -9.02 -8.61
N ALA A 93 -11.21 -9.00 -8.42
CA ALA A 93 -10.36 -10.17 -8.56
C ALA A 93 -10.39 -10.98 -7.25
N ILE A 94 -10.77 -12.25 -7.36
CA ILE A 94 -10.85 -13.22 -6.28
C ILE A 94 -9.74 -14.25 -6.53
N LEU A 95 -8.65 -14.14 -5.77
CA LEU A 95 -7.55 -15.11 -5.82
C LEU A 95 -7.96 -16.45 -5.21
N ALA A 96 -7.32 -17.54 -5.65
CA ALA A 96 -7.43 -18.85 -5.02
C ALA A 96 -6.94 -18.82 -3.56
N ILE A 97 -7.46 -19.73 -2.74
CA ILE A 97 -7.18 -19.71 -1.30
C ILE A 97 -5.70 -19.98 -1.02
N ARG A 98 -5.12 -20.98 -1.70
CA ARG A 98 -3.68 -21.28 -1.62
C ARG A 98 -2.81 -20.06 -1.91
N ASP A 99 -3.18 -19.26 -2.91
CA ASP A 99 -2.40 -18.10 -3.32
C ASP A 99 -2.51 -16.95 -2.30
N ARG A 100 -3.68 -16.77 -1.69
CA ARG A 100 -3.86 -15.83 -0.57
C ARG A 100 -3.03 -16.24 0.63
N VAL A 101 -2.95 -17.54 0.93
CA VAL A 101 -2.14 -18.07 2.02
C VAL A 101 -0.65 -17.84 1.71
N ALA A 102 -0.19 -18.16 0.50
CA ALA A 102 1.19 -17.93 0.07
C ALA A 102 1.59 -16.46 0.15
N GLN A 103 0.77 -15.55 -0.40
CA GLN A 103 0.99 -14.10 -0.33
C GLN A 103 1.06 -13.61 1.12
N ARG A 104 0.14 -14.10 1.96
CA ARG A 104 0.08 -13.69 3.37
C ARG A 104 1.27 -14.23 4.16
N ALA A 105 1.73 -15.45 3.87
CA ALA A 105 2.90 -16.07 4.50
C ALA A 105 4.19 -15.30 4.15
N VAL A 106 4.35 -14.90 2.89
CA VAL A 106 5.47 -14.04 2.46
C VAL A 106 5.40 -12.68 3.13
N GLN A 107 4.21 -12.06 3.16
CA GLN A 107 4.01 -10.76 3.80
C GLN A 107 4.38 -10.79 5.29
N GLN A 108 4.01 -11.84 6.01
CA GLN A 108 4.28 -11.98 7.45
C GLN A 108 5.77 -12.03 7.78
N VAL A 109 6.60 -12.61 6.90
CA VAL A 109 8.06 -12.70 7.07
C VAL A 109 8.75 -11.42 6.63
N LEU A 110 8.33 -10.85 5.50
CA LEU A 110 9.01 -9.69 4.92
C LEU A 110 8.62 -8.36 5.57
N GLN A 111 7.36 -8.20 6.00
CA GLN A 111 6.88 -6.94 6.54
C GLN A 111 7.69 -6.47 7.77
N PRO A 112 7.99 -7.31 8.78
CA PRO A 112 8.81 -6.87 9.92
C PRO A 112 10.24 -6.44 9.55
N LEU A 113 10.76 -6.91 8.41
CA LEU A 113 12.10 -6.53 7.92
C LEU A 113 12.07 -5.18 7.19
N PHE A 114 10.97 -4.88 6.51
CA PHE A 114 10.81 -3.65 5.74
C PHE A 114 10.23 -2.50 6.57
N GLU A 115 9.36 -2.78 7.54
CA GLU A 115 8.68 -1.76 8.36
C GLU A 115 9.67 -0.79 9.04
N PRO A 116 10.80 -1.23 9.63
CA PRO A 116 11.77 -0.31 10.24
C PRO A 116 12.55 0.55 9.24
N LEU A 117 12.55 0.19 7.95
CA LEU A 117 13.22 0.91 6.88
C LEU A 117 12.30 1.95 6.23
N PHE A 118 10.99 1.79 6.40
CA PHE A 118 10.03 2.76 5.93
C PHE A 118 10.03 3.98 6.84
N LEU A 119 9.93 5.15 6.21
CA LEU A 119 9.72 6.38 6.96
C LEU A 119 8.32 6.34 7.57
N ASP A 120 8.14 7.06 8.69
CA ASP A 120 6.82 7.22 9.30
C ASP A 120 5.79 7.81 8.32
N CYS A 121 6.27 8.49 7.28
CA CYS A 121 5.51 9.08 6.17
C CYS A 121 5.34 8.19 4.92
N SER A 122 5.81 6.95 4.92
CA SER A 122 5.58 6.00 3.84
C SER A 122 4.20 5.35 3.99
N TYR A 123 3.21 5.77 3.21
CA TYR A 123 1.80 5.33 3.37
C TYR A 123 1.27 4.39 2.28
N GLY A 124 2.05 4.14 1.22
CA GLY A 124 1.67 3.20 0.16
C GLY A 124 1.43 1.80 0.70
N CYS A 125 0.20 1.31 0.60
CA CYS A 125 -0.22 -0.05 0.97
C CYS A 125 0.00 -0.45 2.44
N ARG A 126 -0.04 0.51 3.38
CA ARG A 126 -0.21 0.20 4.81
C ARG A 126 -1.69 -0.10 5.10
N LEU A 127 -2.08 -1.38 5.10
CA LEU A 127 -3.25 -1.80 5.87
C LEU A 127 -2.90 -1.68 7.36
N TYR A 128 -3.87 -1.30 8.20
CA TYR A 128 -3.74 -1.10 9.65
C TYR A 128 -3.04 0.24 9.96
N VAL A 129 -3.65 1.28 10.54
CA VAL A 129 -4.43 1.36 11.78
C VAL A 129 -5.17 2.71 11.81
N VAL A 130 -6.41 2.75 12.33
CA VAL A 130 -7.00 4.01 12.86
C VAL A 130 -6.39 4.20 14.25
N GLU A 131 -5.26 4.89 14.30
CA GLU A 131 -4.52 5.14 15.54
C GLU A 131 -5.00 6.46 16.13
N ALA A 132 -5.36 6.48 17.42
CA ALA A 132 -5.82 7.71 18.07
C ALA A 132 -4.70 8.76 18.02
N GLY A 133 -4.95 9.88 17.33
CA GLY A 133 -3.96 10.95 17.11
C GLY A 133 -3.29 10.96 15.72
N ARG A 134 -3.52 9.93 14.88
CA ARG A 134 -3.04 9.89 13.50
C ARG A 134 -4.09 10.47 12.54
N PRO A 135 -3.76 11.50 11.74
CA PRO A 135 -4.73 12.11 10.83
C PRO A 135 -4.87 11.28 9.54
N SER A 136 -5.28 10.01 9.66
CA SER A 136 -5.34 9.05 8.54
C SER A 136 -6.17 9.57 7.35
N LEU A 137 -7.25 10.30 7.63
CA LEU A 137 -8.04 10.96 6.57
C LEU A 137 -7.23 12.00 5.79
N ALA A 138 -6.41 12.81 6.48
CA ALA A 138 -5.57 13.79 5.81
C ALA A 138 -4.50 13.12 4.94
N LEU A 139 -4.00 11.95 5.36
CA LEU A 139 -3.04 11.17 4.59
C LEU A 139 -3.67 10.57 3.33
N ASP A 140 -4.84 9.95 3.46
CA ASP A 140 -5.60 9.40 2.33
C ASP A 140 -5.95 10.50 1.32
N MET A 141 -6.37 11.67 1.82
CA MET A 141 -6.63 12.85 1.00
C MET A 141 -5.39 13.36 0.27
N MET A 142 -4.21 13.30 0.91
CA MET A 142 -2.97 13.81 0.32
C MET A 142 -2.45 12.93 -0.83
N GLU A 143 -2.84 11.66 -0.93
CA GLU A 143 -2.40 10.77 -2.00
C GLU A 143 -2.86 11.25 -3.39
N GLU A 144 -4.03 11.89 -3.49
CA GLU A 144 -4.53 12.45 -4.76
C GLU A 144 -3.66 13.61 -5.28
N PHE A 145 -3.04 14.36 -4.36
CA PHE A 145 -2.25 15.55 -4.68
C PHE A 145 -0.75 15.26 -4.80
N ARG A 146 -0.30 14.08 -4.35
CA ARG A 146 1.13 13.72 -4.35
C ARG A 146 1.76 13.75 -5.74
N PRO A 147 1.16 13.17 -6.80
CA PRO A 147 1.72 13.30 -8.15
C PRO A 147 1.69 14.74 -8.69
N LEU A 148 0.65 15.50 -8.33
CA LEU A 148 0.39 16.83 -8.86
C LEU A 148 1.31 17.91 -8.24
N VAL A 149 1.63 17.76 -6.96
CA VAL A 149 2.39 18.76 -6.20
C VAL A 149 3.81 18.27 -5.93
N ILE A 150 3.99 17.04 -5.44
CA ILE A 150 5.28 16.56 -4.96
C ILE A 150 6.12 15.98 -6.09
N ASP A 151 5.60 14.98 -6.81
CA ASP A 151 6.38 14.28 -7.83
C ASP A 151 6.75 15.23 -8.97
N ARG A 152 5.80 16.06 -9.41
CA ARG A 152 6.03 17.13 -10.39
C ARG A 152 7.14 18.09 -9.94
N LEU A 153 7.06 18.61 -8.72
CA LEU A 153 8.05 19.55 -8.19
C LEU A 153 9.45 18.94 -8.17
N VAL A 154 9.58 17.70 -7.70
CA VAL A 154 10.88 17.02 -7.64
C VAL A 154 11.46 16.83 -9.04
N LEU A 155 10.63 16.39 -10.00
CA LEU A 155 11.04 16.24 -11.39
C LEU A 155 11.45 17.57 -12.02
N GLU A 156 10.71 18.65 -11.77
CA GLU A 156 11.05 20.00 -12.24
C GLU A 156 12.39 20.47 -11.67
N LEU A 157 12.65 20.24 -10.39
CA LEU A 157 13.92 20.63 -9.76
C LEU A 157 15.12 19.84 -10.27
N LEU A 158 14.94 18.54 -10.51
CA LEU A 158 15.98 17.69 -11.11
C LEU A 158 16.25 18.10 -12.56
N LYS A 159 15.18 18.33 -13.35
CA LYS A 159 15.29 18.75 -14.76
C LYS A 159 15.96 20.12 -14.90
N ALA A 160 15.66 21.05 -13.99
CA ALA A 160 16.27 22.37 -13.96
C ALA A 160 17.71 22.37 -13.40
N GLY A 161 18.21 21.23 -12.88
CA GLY A 161 19.49 21.17 -12.19
C GLY A 161 19.55 22.01 -10.91
N ALA A 162 18.39 22.38 -10.36
CA ALA A 162 18.28 23.20 -9.17
C ALA A 162 18.54 22.36 -7.90
N LEU A 163 18.12 21.09 -7.92
CA LEU A 163 18.47 20.10 -6.91
C LEU A 163 19.65 19.26 -7.40
N ARG A 164 20.79 19.37 -6.72
CA ARG A 164 22.07 18.81 -7.14
C ARG A 164 22.66 17.88 -6.10
N ARG A 165 23.56 16.99 -6.55
CA ARG A 165 24.19 15.96 -5.70
C ARG A 165 24.98 16.54 -4.52
N ASP A 166 25.57 17.72 -4.67
CA ASP A 166 26.32 18.44 -3.63
C ASP A 166 25.44 18.91 -2.46
N GLN A 167 24.13 18.99 -2.65
CA GLN A 167 23.17 19.36 -1.61
C GLN A 167 22.70 18.15 -0.77
N PHE A 168 23.24 16.97 -1.03
CA PHE A 168 22.91 15.76 -0.29
C PHE A 168 24.10 15.32 0.56
N GLU A 169 23.87 15.20 1.86
CA GLU A 169 24.87 14.79 2.84
C GLU A 169 24.55 13.40 3.41
N ARG A 170 25.59 12.67 3.79
CA ARG A 170 25.45 11.43 4.54
C ARG A 170 25.87 11.70 5.98
N PRO A 171 24.95 11.76 6.94
CA PRO A 171 25.30 12.08 8.32
C PRO A 171 26.22 11.01 8.91
N ALA A 172 27.26 11.44 9.62
CA ALA A 172 28.26 10.54 10.22
C ALA A 172 27.64 9.53 11.21
N HIS A 173 26.58 9.94 11.91
CA HIS A 173 25.83 9.11 12.85
C HIS A 173 24.85 8.14 12.19
N ARG A 174 24.54 8.32 10.89
CA ARG A 174 23.68 7.44 10.09
C ARG A 174 24.18 7.35 8.63
N PRO A 175 25.27 6.62 8.36
CA PRO A 175 25.90 6.55 7.04
C PRO A 175 25.07 5.82 5.96
N ASP A 176 23.95 5.21 6.33
CA ASP A 176 22.90 4.69 5.43
C ASP A 176 22.01 5.77 4.85
N ALA A 177 21.85 6.87 5.59
CA ALA A 177 20.90 7.88 5.25
C ALA A 177 21.50 8.90 4.29
N VAL A 178 20.64 9.46 3.45
CA VAL A 178 20.95 10.60 2.61
C VAL A 178 20.03 11.72 3.04
N TYR A 179 20.61 12.77 3.59
CA TYR A 179 19.90 13.94 4.06
C TYR A 179 20.08 15.03 3.02
N LEU A 180 19.04 15.83 2.83
CA LEU A 180 19.18 17.07 2.10
C LEU A 180 19.74 18.12 3.05
N ASP A 181 20.76 18.85 2.63
CA ASP A 181 21.39 19.91 3.42
C ASP A 181 20.45 21.10 3.65
N ALA A 182 20.88 22.10 4.42
CA ALA A 182 20.05 23.27 4.72
C ALA A 182 19.61 24.03 3.45
N THR A 183 20.49 24.10 2.45
CA THR A 183 20.25 24.82 1.20
C THR A 183 19.19 24.11 0.35
N GLY A 184 19.31 22.79 0.17
CA GLY A 184 18.35 21.99 -0.55
C GLY A 184 16.99 21.95 0.16
N ARG A 185 16.96 21.89 1.51
CA ARG A 185 15.71 21.97 2.27
C ARG A 185 15.01 23.31 2.07
N ALA A 186 15.74 24.42 2.15
CA ALA A 186 15.19 25.75 1.90
C ALA A 186 14.62 25.86 0.49
N LEU A 187 15.35 25.36 -0.51
CA LEU A 187 14.88 25.32 -1.91
C LEU A 187 13.59 24.50 -2.08
N LEU A 188 13.52 23.29 -1.48
CA LEU A 188 12.31 22.47 -1.53
C LEU A 188 11.10 23.19 -0.93
N VAL A 189 11.28 23.84 0.23
CA VAL A 189 10.20 24.58 0.91
C VAL A 189 9.74 25.76 0.06
N GLU A 190 10.66 26.55 -0.47
CA GLU A 190 10.35 27.69 -1.35
C GLU A 190 9.53 27.25 -2.57
N ARG A 191 9.98 26.17 -3.23
CA ARG A 191 9.32 25.66 -4.44
C ARG A 191 7.98 25.02 -4.14
N TYR A 192 7.85 24.38 -2.97
CA TYR A 192 6.59 23.84 -2.51
C TYR A 192 5.58 24.97 -2.25
N GLU A 193 5.97 26.05 -1.57
CA GLU A 193 5.08 27.19 -1.32
C GLU A 193 4.67 27.90 -2.62
N ALA A 194 5.58 27.99 -3.58
CA ALA A 194 5.26 28.49 -4.92
C ALA A 194 4.23 27.58 -5.62
N ALA A 195 4.42 26.26 -5.58
CA ALA A 195 3.48 25.29 -6.16
C ALA A 195 2.10 25.36 -5.48
N MET A 196 2.05 25.50 -4.17
CA MET A 196 0.80 25.62 -3.40
C MET A 196 0.07 26.94 -3.66
N SER A 197 0.78 27.97 -4.07
CA SER A 197 0.23 29.29 -4.40
C SER A 197 -0.11 29.44 -5.89
N ALA A 198 0.35 28.50 -6.73
CA ALA A 198 0.12 28.54 -8.17
C ALA A 198 -1.38 28.43 -8.51
N PRO A 199 -1.87 29.25 -9.47
CA PRO A 199 -3.24 29.13 -9.96
C PRO A 199 -3.49 27.77 -10.60
N THR A 200 -4.54 27.10 -10.15
CA THR A 200 -5.01 25.81 -10.65
C THR A 200 -6.41 25.99 -11.21
N ARG A 201 -6.64 25.51 -12.43
CA ARG A 201 -7.93 25.61 -13.10
C ARG A 201 -8.83 24.45 -12.67
N LEU A 202 -10.01 24.78 -12.16
CA LEU A 202 -11.05 23.82 -11.80
C LEU A 202 -11.87 23.40 -13.02
N ALA A 203 -12.63 22.30 -12.89
CA ALA A 203 -13.55 21.83 -13.92
C ALA A 203 -14.63 22.87 -14.28
N SER A 204 -15.00 23.74 -13.34
CA SER A 204 -15.91 24.87 -13.56
C SER A 204 -15.32 25.98 -14.45
N GLY A 205 -14.03 25.92 -14.75
CA GLY A 205 -13.30 26.96 -15.48
C GLY A 205 -12.72 28.07 -14.58
N GLU A 206 -13.11 28.11 -13.31
CA GLU A 206 -12.55 29.03 -12.30
C GLU A 206 -11.07 28.70 -12.02
N GLN A 207 -10.29 29.71 -11.67
CA GLN A 207 -8.91 29.54 -11.21
C GLN A 207 -8.80 29.83 -9.73
N THR A 208 -8.14 28.94 -9.00
CA THR A 208 -7.89 29.09 -7.58
C THR A 208 -6.51 28.54 -7.21
N PRO A 209 -5.83 29.05 -6.18
CA PRO A 209 -4.55 28.48 -5.73
C PRO A 209 -4.66 26.99 -5.39
N MET A 210 -3.62 26.19 -5.65
CA MET A 210 -3.57 24.76 -5.32
C MET A 210 -3.93 24.47 -3.85
N ARG A 211 -3.47 25.31 -2.89
CA ARG A 211 -3.86 25.20 -1.47
C ARG A 211 -5.38 25.26 -1.24
N ARG A 212 -6.11 26.01 -2.07
CA ARG A 212 -7.57 26.10 -2.00
C ARG A 212 -8.21 24.88 -2.65
N VAL A 213 -7.60 24.28 -3.68
CA VAL A 213 -8.05 23.01 -4.27
C VAL A 213 -8.05 21.89 -3.23
N VAL A 214 -6.97 21.76 -2.44
CA VAL A 214 -6.89 20.78 -1.35
C VAL A 214 -8.02 20.99 -0.32
N LEU A 215 -8.31 22.25 0.04
CA LEU A 215 -9.41 22.59 0.95
C LEU A 215 -10.79 22.29 0.34
N LEU A 216 -10.98 22.54 -0.95
CA LEU A 216 -12.24 22.22 -1.64
C LEU A 216 -12.47 20.70 -1.67
N GLN A 217 -11.41 19.90 -1.84
CA GLN A 217 -11.49 18.45 -1.75
C GLN A 217 -11.88 17.98 -0.34
N ALA A 218 -11.30 18.59 0.71
CA ALA A 218 -11.69 18.30 2.09
C ALA A 218 -13.18 18.58 2.34
N GLN A 219 -13.68 19.68 1.78
CA GLN A 219 -15.08 20.05 1.86
C GLN A 219 -15.97 19.07 1.08
N ALA A 220 -15.52 18.58 -0.08
CA ALA A 220 -16.25 17.56 -0.85
C ALA A 220 -16.38 16.26 -0.07
N VAL A 221 -15.27 15.75 0.51
CA VAL A 221 -15.31 14.57 1.41
C VAL A 221 -16.28 14.80 2.57
N ALA A 222 -16.23 15.97 3.22
CA ALA A 222 -17.07 16.27 4.37
C ALA A 222 -18.57 16.25 4.03
N ARG A 223 -18.96 16.77 2.86
CA ARG A 223 -20.37 16.74 2.40
C ARG A 223 -20.86 15.31 2.18
N ILE A 224 -20.01 14.43 1.66
CA ILE A 224 -20.35 13.02 1.42
C ILE A 224 -20.53 12.29 2.74
N VAL A 225 -19.60 12.49 3.69
CA VAL A 225 -19.69 11.89 5.03
C VAL A 225 -20.96 12.35 5.77
N ARG A 226 -21.42 13.59 5.54
CA ARG A 226 -22.67 14.14 6.10
C ARG A 226 -23.93 13.73 5.33
N GLY A 227 -23.80 13.05 4.20
CA GLY A 227 -24.93 12.68 3.32
C GLY A 227 -25.52 13.86 2.54
N GLU A 228 -24.82 14.99 2.47
CA GLU A 228 -25.22 16.18 1.69
C GLU A 228 -24.92 16.00 0.19
N GLN A 229 -24.07 15.03 -0.16
CA GLN A 229 -23.66 14.72 -1.53
C GLN A 229 -23.51 13.20 -1.69
N ALA A 230 -24.06 12.64 -2.78
CA ALA A 230 -24.12 11.19 -2.98
C ALA A 230 -22.82 10.57 -3.54
N GLU A 231 -21.99 11.36 -4.21
CA GLU A 231 -20.78 10.91 -4.91
C GLU A 231 -19.59 11.82 -4.64
N TYR A 232 -18.38 11.26 -4.75
CA TYR A 232 -17.09 11.95 -4.61
C TYR A 232 -16.67 12.63 -5.90
#